data_AF-A0AA38CCX1-F1
#
_entry.id   AF-A0AA38CCX1-F1
#
_cell.length_a   1.000
_cell.length_b   1.000
_cell.length_c   1.000
_cell.angle_alpha   90.00
_cell.angle_beta   90.00
_cell.angle_gamma   90.00
#
_symmetry.space_group_name_H-M   'P 1'
#
loop_
_entity.id
_entity.type
_entity.pdbx_description
1 polymer ?
#
loop_
_entity_poly.entity_id
_entity_poly.type
_entity_poly.pdbx_seq_one_letter_code
_entity_poly.pdbx_strand_id
1 'polypeptide(L)' 'TEVQYLGHIISGEGITIDPSKIRAIMDWPAPTIVTEVHSFMGLAGYYRIFVQEFSQI' A
#
# COMPACT_ATOMS: atom_id res chain seq x y z
N THR A 1 15.36 11.31 -14.02
CA THR A 1 15.90 11.22 -12.64
C THR A 1 14.80 10.74 -11.75
N GLU A 2 15.03 9.68 -11.00
CA GLU A 2 14.07 9.10 -10.07
C GLU A 2 14.68 9.11 -8.67
N VAL A 3 13.87 9.41 -7.66
CA VAL A 3 14.32 9.48 -6.26
C VAL A 3 13.39 8.65 -5.38
N GLN A 4 13.98 7.77 -4.58
CA GLN A 4 13.24 7.06 -3.54
C GLN A 4 13.12 7.96 -2.30
N TYR A 5 11.88 8.24 -1.89
CA TYR A 5 11.60 9.08 -0.72
C TYR A 5 10.35 8.58 0.01
N LEU A 6 10.49 8.30 1.31
CA LEU A 6 9.42 7.78 2.19
C LEU A 6 8.69 6.52 1.65
N GLY A 7 9.35 5.73 0.80
CA GLY A 7 8.74 4.55 0.17
C GLY A 7 7.99 4.81 -1.12
N HIS A 8 8.10 6.02 -1.66
CA HIS A 8 7.64 6.40 -2.98
C HIS A 8 8.81 6.59 -3.92
N ILE A 9 8.57 6.35 -5.19
CA ILE A 9 9.47 6.66 -6.30
C ILE A 9 8.93 7.94 -6.93
N ILE A 10 9.67 9.02 -6.80
CA ILE A 10 9.32 10.33 -7.36
C ILE A 10 10.10 10.50 -8.65
N SER A 11 9.38 10.66 -9.75
CA SER A 11 9.93 10.84 -11.10
C SER A 11 9.32 12.07 -11.78
N GLY A 12 9.83 12.42 -12.97
CA GLY A 12 9.26 13.50 -13.77
C GLY A 12 7.83 13.22 -14.27
N GLU A 13 7.40 11.95 -14.27
CA GLU A 13 6.05 11.53 -14.67
C GLU A 13 5.07 11.53 -13.49
N GLY A 14 5.56 11.62 -12.25
CA GLY A 14 4.74 11.70 -11.05
C GLY A 14 5.28 10.89 -9.87
N ILE A 15 4.38 10.65 -8.92
CA ILE A 15 4.66 9.86 -7.71
C ILE A 15 4.11 8.46 -7.92
N THR A 16 5.00 7.48 -7.97
CA THR A 16 4.64 6.07 -7.93
C THR A 16 5.05 5.48 -6.60
N ILE A 17 4.39 4.41 -6.19
CA ILE A 17 4.82 3.66 -5.03
C ILE A 17 5.69 2.50 -5.49
N ASP A 18 6.62 2.09 -4.63
CA ASP A 18 7.39 0.88 -4.90
C ASP A 18 6.43 -0.33 -5.00
N PRO A 19 6.40 -1.05 -6.14
CA PRO A 19 5.54 -2.22 -6.32
C PRO A 19 5.74 -3.29 -5.24
N SER A 20 6.92 -3.39 -4.64
CA SER A 20 7.18 -4.31 -3.53
C SER A 20 6.32 -4.00 -2.29
N LYS A 21 6.01 -2.72 -2.04
CA LYS A 21 5.14 -2.32 -0.92
C LYS A 21 3.68 -2.65 -1.18
N ILE A 22 3.20 -2.48 -2.41
CA ILE A 22 1.84 -2.95 -2.78
C ILE A 22 1.76 -4.45 -2.60
N ARG A 23 2.75 -5.19 -3.10
CA ARG A 23 2.78 -6.65 -3.03
C ARG A 23 2.76 -7.15 -1.58
N ALA A 24 3.49 -6.51 -0.68
CA ALA A 24 3.46 -6.85 0.74
C ALA A 24 2.07 -6.68 1.40
N ILE A 25 1.25 -5.73 0.93
CA ILE A 25 -0.13 -5.54 1.41
C ILE A 25 -1.05 -6.62 0.80
N MET A 26 -0.86 -6.94 -0.48
CA MET A 26 -1.62 -7.98 -1.18
C MET A 26 -1.36 -9.38 -0.61
N ASP A 27 -0.10 -9.66 -0.26
CA ASP A 27 0.36 -10.94 0.27
C ASP A 27 0.24 -10.99 1.82
N TRP A 28 -0.39 -9.98 2.44
CA TRP A 28 -0.55 -9.93 3.89
C TRP A 28 -1.40 -11.12 4.38
N PRO A 29 -0.95 -11.88 5.39
CA PRO A 29 -1.69 -13.05 5.85
C PRO A 29 -3.04 -12.67 6.45
N ALA A 30 -4.06 -13.49 6.23
CA ALA A 30 -5.40 -13.23 6.75
C ALA A 30 -5.35 -13.00 8.28
N PRO A 31 -5.74 -11.80 8.77
CA PRO A 31 -5.69 -11.50 10.19
C PRO A 31 -6.66 -12.38 10.96
N THR A 32 -6.27 -12.78 12.17
CA THR A 32 -7.05 -13.71 13.02
C THR A 32 -7.71 -13.01 14.21
N ILE A 33 -7.21 -11.83 14.57
CA ILE A 33 -7.73 -11.04 15.69
C ILE A 33 -8.04 -9.60 15.29
N VAL A 34 -8.93 -8.97 16.05
CA VAL A 34 -9.45 -7.62 15.76
C VAL A 34 -8.34 -6.57 15.68
N THR A 35 -7.32 -6.67 16.53
CA THR A 35 -6.19 -5.72 16.50
C THR A 35 -5.39 -5.80 15.20
N GLU A 36 -5.17 -7.00 14.66
CA GLU A 36 -4.49 -7.21 13.37
C GLU A 36 -5.31 -6.64 12.21
N VAL A 37 -6.64 -6.79 12.25
CA VAL A 37 -7.55 -6.19 11.25
C VAL A 37 -7.40 -4.67 11.25
N HIS A 38 -7.41 -4.02 12.41
CA HIS A 38 -7.23 -2.57 12.50
C HIS A 38 -5.84 -2.12 12.03
N SER A 39 -4.78 -2.86 12.37
CA SER A 39 -3.43 -2.57 11.89
C SER A 39 -3.32 -2.69 10.37
N PHE A 40 -3.88 -3.76 9.80
CA PHE A 40 -3.93 -3.95 8.35
C PHE A 40 -4.72 -2.82 7.68
N MET A 41 -5.92 -2.51 8.16
CA MET A 41 -6.75 -1.44 7.58
C MET A 41 -6.05 -0.07 7.63
N GLY A 42 -5.29 0.22 8.69
CA GLY A 42 -4.50 1.46 8.78
C GLY A 42 -3.42 1.53 7.71
N LEU A 43 -2.66 0.45 7.53
CA LEU A 43 -1.61 0.36 6.51
C LEU A 43 -2.19 0.37 5.10
N ALA A 44 -3.18 -0.48 4.83
CA ALA A 44 -3.81 -0.64 3.53
C ALA A 44 -4.53 0.66 3.13
N GLY A 45 -5.16 1.35 4.09
CA GLY A 45 -5.80 2.65 3.90
C GLY A 45 -4.83 3.76 3.49
N TYR A 46 -3.60 3.77 4.01
CA TYR A 46 -2.56 4.74 3.61
C TYR A 46 -2.18 4.60 2.13
N TYR A 47 -2.24 3.38 1.59
CA TYR A 47 -1.86 3.07 0.22
C TYR A 47 -3.04 2.83 -0.73
N ARG A 48 -4.28 3.09 -0.28
CA ARG A 48 -5.51 2.79 -1.03
C ARG A 48 -5.57 3.37 -2.44
N ILE A 49 -4.91 4.51 -2.69
CA ILE A 49 -4.89 5.16 -4.02
C ILE A 49 -4.10 4.36 -5.07
N PHE A 50 -3.26 3.43 -4.62
CA PHE A 50 -2.44 2.57 -5.47
C PHE A 50 -2.96 1.13 -5.53
N VAL A 51 -4.02 0.80 -4.78
CA VAL A 51 -4.65 -0.52 -4.79
C VAL A 51 -5.92 -0.41 -5.62
N GLN A 52 -5.92 -1.03 -6.80
CA GLN A 52 -7.12 -1.11 -7.61
C GLN A 52 -8.21 -1.84 -6.80
N GLU A 53 -9.45 -1.36 -6.88
CA GLU A 53 -10.60 -2.07 -6.30
C GLU A 53 -10.57 -2.18 -4.76
N PHE A 54 -9.77 -1.34 -4.08
CA PHE A 54 -9.57 -1.37 -2.63
C PHE A 54 -10.87 -1.41 -1.81
N SER A 55 -11.93 -0.77 -2.30
CA SER A 55 -13.26 -0.78 -1.69
C SER A 55 -14.29 -1.08 -2.76
N GLN A 56 -14.34 -2.32 -3.22
CA GLN A 56 -15.47 -2.85 -3.97
C GLN A 56 -16.52 -3.44 -3.03
N ILE A 57 -17.79 -3.20 -3.37
CA ILE A 57 -18.97 -3.71 -2.67
C ILE A 57 -19.56 -4.83 -3.52
#